data_AF-A0A3N6AL44-F1
#
_entry.id   AF-A0A3N6AL44-F1
#
_cell.length_a   1.000
_cell.length_b   1.000
_cell.length_c   1.000
_cell.angle_alpha   90.00
_cell.angle_beta   90.00
_cell.angle_gamma   90.00
#
_symmetry.space_group_name_H-M   'P 1'
#
loop_
_entity.id
_entity.type
_entity.pdbx_description
1 polymer ?
#
loop_
_entity_poly.entity_id
_entity_poly.type
_entity_poly.pdbx_seq_one_letter_code
_entity_poly.pdbx_strand_id
1 'polypeptide(L)'
;MERVVGKEIKGEDLSIENLFYPLALIQSLIDDFQLSVCLDIGHLVLSKQDIEKNVDEWRKKITIIHLHGADGEKDHLGLDQMPLAQMEKIMAKLRGYTGIVSLEVFSFSKLYNSMEILKNFLDL
;
A
#
# COMPACT_ATOMS: atom_id res chain seq x y z
N MET A 1 -6.64 -15.83 28.75
CA MET A 1 -6.08 -14.91 27.73
C MET A 1 -4.77 -15.51 27.29
N GLU A 2 -4.79 -16.27 26.20
CA GLU A 2 -3.62 -17.02 25.72
C GLU A 2 -2.58 -16.03 25.21
N ARG A 3 -1.42 -16.01 25.89
CA ARG A 3 -0.24 -15.26 25.48
C ARG A 3 0.38 -15.98 24.29
N VAL A 4 0.08 -15.51 23.10
CA VAL A 4 1.02 -15.67 21.99
C VAL A 4 2.11 -14.61 22.16
N VAL A 5 3.32 -14.97 21.77
CA VAL A 5 4.48 -14.11 21.45
C VAL A 5 5.64 -14.18 22.46
N GLY A 6 6.66 -14.94 22.07
CA GLY A 6 8.04 -14.78 22.55
C GLY A 6 8.71 -13.57 21.87
N LYS A 7 9.59 -12.89 22.61
CA LYS A 7 10.12 -11.52 22.35
C LYS A 7 8.99 -10.49 22.27
N GLU A 8 9.05 -9.46 23.11
CA GLU A 8 8.07 -8.37 23.09
C GLU A 8 8.08 -7.70 21.70
N ILE A 9 7.13 -8.09 20.84
CA ILE A 9 6.86 -7.42 19.57
C ILE A 9 6.15 -6.11 19.94
N LYS A 10 6.71 -4.97 19.54
CA LYS A 10 6.04 -3.69 19.74
C LYS A 10 4.95 -3.50 18.70
N GLY A 11 3.95 -2.67 19.01
CA GLY A 11 2.91 -2.32 18.04
C GLY A 11 3.48 -1.77 16.73
N GLU A 12 4.53 -0.94 16.82
CA GLU A 12 5.19 -0.34 15.65
C GLU A 12 5.83 -1.37 14.71
N ASP A 13 6.14 -2.58 15.19
CA ASP A 13 6.65 -3.69 14.39
C ASP A 13 5.53 -4.41 13.60
N LEU A 14 4.26 -4.10 13.88
CA LEU A 14 3.08 -4.69 13.26
C LEU A 14 2.37 -3.64 12.39
N SER A 15 2.33 -3.90 11.08
CA SER A 15 1.68 -3.02 10.12
C SER A 15 0.32 -3.59 9.70
N ILE A 16 -0.75 -2.86 10.01
CA ILE A 16 -2.11 -3.25 9.61
C ILE A 16 -2.38 -2.72 8.20
N GLU A 17 -2.83 -3.61 7.33
CA GLU A 17 -3.16 -3.30 5.95
C GLU A 17 -4.58 -2.74 5.81
N ASN A 18 -4.76 -1.69 5.00
CA ASN A 18 -6.10 -1.33 4.55
C ASN A 18 -6.64 -2.34 3.56
N LEU A 19 -7.89 -2.73 3.74
CA LEU A 19 -8.62 -3.59 2.81
C LEU A 19 -9.60 -2.74 2.00
N PHE A 20 -10.75 -3.31 1.64
CA PHE A 20 -11.79 -2.65 0.85
C PHE A 20 -12.71 -1.72 1.68
N TYR A 21 -12.24 -1.23 2.83
CA TYR A 21 -12.96 -0.30 3.70
C TYR A 21 -12.03 0.83 4.17
N PRO A 22 -12.58 2.00 4.58
CA PRO A 22 -11.77 3.09 5.11
C PRO A 22 -11.01 2.69 6.38
N LEU A 23 -9.69 2.83 6.38
CA LEU A 23 -8.84 2.46 7.52
C LEU A 23 -9.21 3.25 8.80
N ALA A 24 -9.80 4.44 8.65
CA ALA A 24 -10.30 5.27 9.73
C ALA A 24 -11.33 4.57 10.64
N LEU A 25 -12.03 3.52 10.13
CA LEU A 25 -12.95 2.72 10.94
C LEU A 25 -12.26 1.97 12.09
N ILE A 26 -10.96 1.68 11.96
CA ILE A 26 -10.15 0.99 12.97
C ILE A 26 -9.08 1.90 13.58
N GLN A 27 -9.22 3.22 13.45
CA GLN A 27 -8.25 4.19 13.99
C GLN A 27 -7.97 3.98 15.47
N SER A 28 -9.00 3.75 16.29
CA SER A 28 -8.82 3.52 17.73
C SER A 28 -7.94 2.31 18.01
N LEU A 29 -8.10 1.23 17.24
CA LEU A 29 -7.24 0.04 17.36
C LEU A 29 -5.79 0.37 17.01
N ILE A 30 -5.58 1.13 15.93
CA ILE A 30 -4.24 1.52 15.49
C ILE A 30 -3.56 2.41 16.55
N ASP A 31 -4.30 3.28 17.22
CA ASP A 31 -3.76 4.18 18.24
C ASP A 31 -3.55 3.49 19.59
N ASP A 32 -4.54 2.75 20.07
CA ASP A 32 -4.51 2.06 21.36
C ASP A 32 -3.35 1.05 21.44
N PHE A 33 -3.03 0.41 20.31
CA PHE A 33 -1.95 -0.58 20.20
C PHE A 33 -0.68 -0.03 19.56
N GLN A 34 -0.62 1.26 19.23
CA GLN A 34 0.54 1.90 18.57
C GLN A 34 0.99 1.16 17.30
N LEU A 35 0.03 0.74 16.47
CA LEU A 35 0.30 -0.02 15.26
C LEU A 35 0.80 0.88 14.14
N SER A 36 1.60 0.28 13.27
CA SER A 36 1.97 0.84 11.97
C SER A 36 0.92 0.52 10.91
N VAL A 37 1.03 1.13 9.73
CA VAL A 37 0.11 0.95 8.61
C VAL A 37 0.86 0.40 7.40
N CYS A 38 0.32 -0.68 6.83
CA CYS A 38 0.58 -1.05 5.45
C CYS A 38 -0.46 -0.34 4.59
N LEU A 39 -0.05 0.62 3.76
CA LEU A 39 -0.97 1.25 2.84
C LEU A 39 -0.96 0.49 1.51
N ASP A 40 -1.97 -0.34 1.29
CA ASP A 40 -2.23 -0.97 0.00
C ASP A 40 -2.96 0.01 -0.92
N ILE A 41 -2.24 0.45 -1.96
CA ILE A 41 -2.76 1.38 -2.95
C ILE A 41 -3.75 0.73 -3.91
N GLY A 42 -3.56 -0.54 -4.26
CA GLY A 42 -4.44 -1.20 -5.22
C GLY A 42 -5.82 -1.47 -4.63
N HIS A 43 -5.92 -1.79 -3.33
CA HIS A 43 -7.18 -1.82 -2.59
C HIS A 43 -7.89 -0.45 -2.60
N LEU A 44 -7.16 0.67 -2.49
CA LEU A 44 -7.77 2.01 -2.61
C LEU A 44 -8.34 2.25 -4.01
N VAL A 45 -7.62 1.83 -5.06
CA VAL A 45 -8.10 1.91 -6.44
C VAL A 45 -9.38 1.10 -6.62
N LEU A 46 -9.41 -0.15 -6.16
CA LEU A 46 -10.59 -1.03 -6.24
C LEU A 46 -11.80 -0.46 -5.50
N SER A 47 -11.58 0.08 -4.31
CA SER A 47 -12.63 0.67 -3.48
C SER A 47 -12.97 2.13 -3.82
N LYS A 48 -12.37 2.69 -4.89
CA LYS A 48 -12.54 4.08 -5.35
C LYS A 48 -12.28 5.11 -4.25
N GLN A 49 -11.34 4.79 -3.36
CA GLN A 49 -10.90 5.68 -2.30
C GLN A 49 -9.83 6.65 -2.83
N ASP A 50 -9.77 7.84 -2.22
CA ASP A 50 -8.80 8.85 -2.59
C ASP A 50 -7.41 8.48 -2.04
N ILE A 51 -6.47 8.21 -2.93
CA ILE A 51 -5.08 7.84 -2.57
C ILE A 51 -4.39 8.98 -1.84
N GLU A 52 -4.53 10.21 -2.32
CA GLU A 52 -3.79 11.35 -1.77
C GLU A 52 -4.22 11.60 -0.33
N LYS A 53 -5.53 11.58 -0.10
CA LYS A 53 -6.11 11.71 1.23
C LYS A 53 -5.59 10.63 2.17
N ASN A 54 -5.58 9.36 1.74
CA ASN A 54 -5.13 8.26 2.60
C ASN A 54 -3.62 8.33 2.89
N VAL A 55 -2.79 8.65 1.89
CA VAL A 55 -1.34 8.85 2.10
C VAL A 55 -1.09 9.96 3.11
N ASP A 56 -1.81 11.08 3.00
CA ASP A 56 -1.62 12.23 3.87
C ASP A 56 -2.16 11.98 5.29
N GLU A 57 -3.32 11.32 5.42
CA GLU A 57 -3.94 10.94 6.70
C GLU A 57 -3.05 9.99 7.50
N TRP A 58 -2.47 8.97 6.85
CA TRP A 58 -1.70 7.93 7.52
C TRP A 58 -0.18 8.13 7.48
N ARG A 59 0.31 9.22 6.87
CA ARG A 59 1.73 9.49 6.56
C ARG A 59 2.72 9.13 7.68
N LYS A 60 2.36 9.40 8.93
CA LYS A 60 3.25 9.17 10.10
C LYS A 60 3.32 7.72 10.56
N LYS A 61 2.35 6.89 10.17
CA LYS A 61 2.22 5.48 10.56
C LYS A 61 2.53 4.52 9.41
N ILE A 62 2.56 4.99 8.16
CA ILE A 62 2.92 4.16 7.00
C ILE A 62 4.39 3.72 7.10
N THR A 63 4.60 2.42 7.18
CA THR A 63 5.92 1.77 7.22
C THR A 63 6.20 0.99 5.93
N ILE A 64 5.15 0.53 5.26
CA ILE A 64 5.19 -0.20 4.00
C ILE A 64 4.01 0.20 3.14
N ILE A 65 4.24 0.27 1.83
CA ILE A 65 3.20 0.45 0.81
C ILE A 65 3.16 -0.81 -0.03
N HIS A 66 1.98 -1.40 -0.17
CA HIS A 66 1.73 -2.40 -1.20
C HIS A 66 1.28 -1.72 -2.48
N LEU A 67 1.87 -2.15 -3.59
CA LEU A 67 1.63 -1.58 -4.91
C LEU A 67 1.42 -2.70 -5.94
N HIS A 68 0.26 -2.70 -6.55
CA HIS A 68 -0.09 -3.59 -7.66
C HIS A 68 -1.13 -2.92 -8.55
N GLY A 69 -1.29 -3.44 -9.77
CA GLY A 69 -2.31 -2.99 -10.70
C GLY A 69 -3.71 -3.35 -10.20
N ALA A 70 -4.69 -2.49 -10.51
CA ALA A 70 -6.11 -2.78 -10.34
C ALA A 70 -6.93 -1.98 -11.35
N ASP A 71 -8.04 -2.55 -11.82
CA ASP A 71 -8.93 -1.95 -12.84
C ASP A 71 -10.35 -1.63 -12.34
N GLY A 72 -10.56 -1.70 -11.02
CA GLY A 72 -11.87 -1.50 -10.38
C GLY A 72 -12.70 -2.78 -10.23
N GLU A 73 -12.30 -3.88 -10.87
CA GLU A 73 -12.94 -5.19 -10.74
C GLU A 73 -11.95 -6.28 -10.30
N LYS A 74 -10.70 -6.20 -10.77
CA LYS A 74 -9.67 -7.20 -10.54
C LYS A 74 -8.53 -6.67 -9.71
N ASP A 75 -8.14 -7.51 -8.77
CA ASP A 75 -7.05 -7.28 -7.85
C ASP A 75 -5.72 -7.85 -8.36
N HIS A 76 -4.62 -7.35 -7.79
CA HIS A 76 -3.26 -7.87 -8.01
C HIS A 76 -2.86 -8.04 -9.48
N LEU A 77 -3.23 -7.08 -10.34
CA LEU A 77 -2.77 -7.01 -11.73
C LEU A 77 -1.32 -6.50 -11.79
N GLY A 78 -0.69 -6.61 -12.95
CA GLY A 78 0.57 -5.88 -13.19
C GLY A 78 0.30 -4.37 -13.31
N LEU A 79 1.29 -3.53 -13.00
CA LEU A 79 1.16 -2.07 -13.09
C LEU A 79 0.94 -1.59 -14.54
N ASP A 80 1.27 -2.42 -15.52
CA ASP A 80 0.96 -2.22 -16.95
C ASP A 80 -0.55 -2.19 -17.24
N GLN A 81 -1.36 -2.72 -16.33
CA GLN A 81 -2.82 -2.73 -16.44
C GLN A 81 -3.47 -1.63 -15.60
N MET A 82 -2.69 -0.81 -14.89
CA MET A 82 -3.21 0.34 -14.18
C MET A 82 -3.33 1.55 -15.12
N PRO A 83 -4.44 2.33 -15.09
CA PRO A 83 -4.57 3.52 -15.91
C PRO A 83 -3.40 4.50 -15.69
N LEU A 84 -2.84 5.05 -16.77
CA LEU A 84 -1.67 5.94 -16.70
C LEU A 84 -1.87 7.13 -15.75
N ALA A 85 -3.04 7.77 -15.80
CA ALA A 85 -3.37 8.89 -14.89
C ALA A 85 -3.37 8.48 -13.41
N GLN A 86 -3.67 7.21 -13.11
CA GLN A 86 -3.61 6.68 -11.75
C GLN A 86 -2.15 6.44 -11.33
N MET A 87 -1.35 5.86 -12.22
CA MET A 87 0.09 5.70 -12.02
C MET A 87 0.79 7.03 -11.77
N GLU A 88 0.49 8.07 -12.55
CA GLU A 88 1.07 9.41 -12.36
C GLU A 88 0.80 9.98 -10.96
N LYS A 89 -0.43 9.84 -10.46
CA LYS A 89 -0.80 10.27 -9.10
C LYS A 89 -0.04 9.49 -8.02
N ILE A 90 0.04 8.17 -8.17
CA ILE A 90 0.75 7.30 -7.23
C ILE A 90 2.23 7.69 -7.21
N MET A 91 2.87 7.80 -8.38
CA MET A 91 4.29 8.14 -8.47
C MET A 91 4.59 9.55 -7.98
N ALA A 92 3.67 10.50 -8.12
CA ALA A 92 3.79 11.83 -7.52
C ALA A 92 3.83 11.76 -5.98
N LYS A 93 3.02 10.90 -5.34
CA LYS A 93 3.05 10.70 -3.88
C LYS A 93 4.25 9.89 -3.40
N LEU A 94 4.70 8.92 -4.19
CA LEU A 94 5.90 8.14 -3.90
C LEU A 94 7.19 8.94 -4.12
N ARG A 95 7.14 10.06 -4.85
CA ARG A 95 8.30 10.94 -5.04
C ARG A 95 8.76 11.50 -3.68
N GLY A 96 9.94 11.07 -3.24
CA GLY A 96 10.50 11.45 -1.94
C GLY A 96 9.98 10.62 -0.76
N TYR A 97 9.15 9.60 -0.99
CA TYR A 97 8.91 8.57 0.01
C TYR A 97 10.16 7.70 0.13
N THR A 98 10.67 7.56 1.36
CA THR A 98 11.90 6.82 1.65
C THR A 98 11.65 5.49 2.36
N GLY A 99 10.38 5.11 2.53
CA GLY A 99 9.98 3.85 3.14
C GLY A 99 9.97 2.70 2.14
N ILE A 100 9.39 1.57 2.57
CA ILE A 100 9.34 0.36 1.75
C ILE A 100 8.13 0.44 0.81
N VAL A 101 8.35 0.13 -0.47
CA VAL A 101 7.30 -0.16 -1.45
C VAL A 101 7.48 -1.61 -1.89
N SER A 102 6.45 -2.44 -1.69
CA SER A 102 6.42 -3.85 -2.07
C SER A 102 5.49 -4.02 -3.27
N LEU A 103 6.00 -4.66 -4.33
CA LEU A 103 5.17 -5.06 -5.46
C LEU A 103 4.45 -6.36 -5.12
N GLU A 104 3.16 -6.25 -4.76
CA GLU A 104 2.33 -7.40 -4.40
C GLU A 104 1.69 -8.01 -5.66
N VAL A 105 2.49 -8.71 -6.46
CA VAL A 105 2.02 -9.34 -7.70
C VAL A 105 2.35 -10.83 -7.70
N PHE A 106 1.31 -11.65 -7.83
CA PHE A 106 1.42 -13.12 -7.71
C PHE A 106 1.77 -13.83 -9.02
N SER A 107 2.64 -13.24 -9.84
CA SER A 107 3.14 -13.84 -11.07
C SER A 107 4.44 -13.18 -11.51
N PHE A 108 5.38 -13.98 -12.03
CA PHE A 108 6.60 -13.48 -12.63
C PHE A 108 6.32 -12.53 -13.81
N SER A 109 5.33 -12.85 -14.66
CA SER A 109 5.00 -11.98 -15.81
C SER A 109 4.47 -10.62 -15.36
N LYS A 110 3.62 -10.59 -14.31
CA LYS A 110 3.11 -9.36 -13.73
C LYS A 110 4.23 -8.56 -13.07
N LEU A 111 5.15 -9.20 -12.35
CA LEU A 111 6.33 -8.56 -11.79
C LEU A 111 7.19 -7.92 -12.88
N TYR A 112 7.52 -8.68 -13.93
CA TYR A 112 8.33 -8.19 -15.05
C TYR A 112 7.68 -6.98 -15.71
N ASN A 113 6.39 -7.07 -16.07
CA ASN A 113 5.68 -5.96 -16.70
C ASN A 113 5.57 -4.73 -15.77
N SER A 114 5.32 -4.93 -14.48
CA SER A 114 5.32 -3.85 -13.49
C SER A 114 6.66 -3.11 -13.43
N MET A 115 7.77 -3.85 -13.46
CA MET A 115 9.11 -3.26 -13.46
C MET A 115 9.38 -2.46 -14.74
N GLU A 116 8.95 -2.94 -15.91
CA GLU A 116 9.08 -2.17 -17.17
C GLU A 116 8.31 -0.85 -17.11
N ILE A 117 7.13 -0.83 -16.47
CA ILE A 117 6.37 0.40 -16.28
C ILE A 117 7.09 1.36 -15.33
N LEU A 118 7.59 0.85 -14.20
CA LEU A 118 8.26 1.66 -13.18
C LEU A 118 9.51 2.38 -13.69
N LYS A 119 10.25 1.78 -14.64
CA LYS A 119 11.40 2.44 -15.31
C LYS A 119 11.03 3.76 -15.99
N ASN A 120 9.77 3.97 -16.37
CA ASN A 120 9.34 5.22 -16.98
C ASN A 120 9.12 6.34 -15.96
N PHE A 121 9.03 6.01 -14.67
CA PHE A 121 8.75 6.95 -13.58
C PHE A 121 9.91 7.14 -12.61
N LEU A 122 10.77 6.13 -12.54
CA LEU A 122 11.98 6.13 -11.75
C LEU A 122 13.14 6.33 -12.73
N ASP A 123 14.08 7.22 -12.43
CA ASP A 123 15.31 7.39 -13.22
C ASP A 123 16.24 6.17 -13.06
N LEU A 124 15.76 4.98 -13.41
CA LEU A 124 16.40 3.66 -13.24
C LEU A 124 16.91 3.10 -14.57
#